data_AF-A0AAI9FZZ8-F1
#
_entry.id   AF-A0AAI9FZZ8-F1
#
_cell.length_a   1.000
_cell.length_b   1.000
_cell.length_c   1.000
_cell.angle_alpha   90.00
_cell.angle_beta   90.00
_cell.angle_gamma   90.00
#
_symmetry.space_group_name_H-M   'P 1'
#
loop_
_entity.id
_entity.type
_entity.pdbx_description
1 polymer ?
#
loop_
_entity_poly.entity_id
_entity_poly.type
_entity_poly.pdbx_seq_one_letter_code
_entity_poly.pdbx_strand_id
1 'polypeptide(L)'
;MENHSTVSSWDMARTQFGLKQGQEIFMAGCHLGAEIGQAKAFAQGWANLNKSSAYAPNGFVRYPKNYKPGDDMTLRVSMGENGTGGAGVWQRFSPGGTGPTGPAIRSITIKADGSISYQFAEPELESRIRRMETVKVKQ
;
A
#
# COMPACT_ATOMS: atom_id res chain seq x y z
N MET A 1 34.57 21.55 12.00
CA MET A 1 33.09 21.59 12.01
C MET A 1 32.63 20.23 11.54
N GLU A 2 32.18 19.40 12.46
CA GLU A 2 31.67 18.06 12.16
C GLU A 2 30.36 18.19 11.39
N ASN A 3 30.32 17.54 10.23
CA ASN A 3 29.21 17.57 9.30
C ASN A 3 28.11 16.64 9.86
N HIS A 4 27.29 17.15 10.77
CA HIS A 4 26.09 16.44 11.20
C HIS A 4 25.15 16.36 10.00
N SER A 5 25.17 15.23 9.30
CA SER A 5 24.17 14.92 8.29
C SER A 5 22.80 15.06 8.96
N THR A 6 22.02 16.02 8.51
CA THR A 6 20.63 16.21 8.92
C THR A 6 19.80 15.09 8.30
N VAL A 7 19.96 13.87 8.84
CA VAL A 7 19.11 12.74 8.49
C VAL A 7 17.71 13.12 8.97
N SER A 8 16.77 13.28 8.05
CA SER A 8 15.40 13.63 8.44
C SER A 8 14.82 12.52 9.31
N SER A 9 13.93 12.83 10.25
CA SER A 9 13.26 11.82 11.08
C SER A 9 12.59 10.72 10.24
N TRP A 10 12.15 11.09 9.04
CA TRP A 10 11.61 10.19 8.03
C TRP A 10 12.67 9.27 7.43
N ASP A 11 13.88 9.76 7.12
CA ASP A 11 14.96 8.91 6.62
C ASP A 11 15.38 7.86 7.65
N MET A 12 15.44 8.24 8.93
CA MET A 12 15.65 7.30 10.02
C MET A 12 14.53 6.26 10.08
N ALA A 13 13.27 6.69 10.01
CA ALA A 13 12.11 5.78 10.00
C ALA A 13 12.21 4.77 8.85
N ARG A 14 12.49 5.23 7.62
CA ARG A 14 12.68 4.35 6.45
C ARG A 14 13.75 3.29 6.72
N THR A 15 14.90 3.68 7.27
CA THR A 15 15.98 2.74 7.60
C THR A 15 15.62 1.77 8.73
N GLN A 16 14.88 2.22 9.76
CA GLN A 16 14.43 1.37 10.86
C GLN A 16 13.42 0.32 10.39
N PHE A 17 12.60 0.62 9.39
CA PHE A 17 11.71 -0.35 8.75
C PHE A 17 12.43 -1.24 7.71
N GLY A 18 13.76 -1.12 7.57
CA GLY A 18 14.55 -1.92 6.63
C GLY A 18 14.27 -1.61 5.15
N LEU A 19 13.63 -0.48 4.84
CA LEU A 19 13.22 -0.12 3.48
C LEU A 19 14.38 0.51 2.70
N LYS A 20 14.62 0.00 1.49
CA LYS A 20 15.47 0.65 0.50
C LYS A 20 14.64 1.62 -0.35
N GLN A 21 15.23 2.76 -0.68
CA GLN A 21 14.61 3.73 -1.59
C GLN A 21 14.26 3.04 -2.93
N GLY A 22 13.07 3.32 -3.45
CA GLY A 22 12.54 2.72 -4.68
C GLY A 22 11.69 1.47 -4.45
N GLN A 23 11.73 0.83 -3.29
CA GLN A 23 10.88 -0.34 -2.99
C GLN A 23 9.42 0.08 -2.79
N GLU A 24 8.46 -0.64 -3.34
CA GLU A 24 7.05 -0.34 -3.07
C GLU A 24 6.70 -0.56 -1.59
N ILE A 25 5.84 0.32 -1.05
CA ILE A 25 5.41 0.26 0.36
C ILE A 25 3.96 -0.23 0.43
N PHE A 26 3.71 -1.30 1.18
CA PHE A 26 2.36 -1.79 1.47
C PHE A 26 2.03 -1.52 2.94
N MET A 27 1.09 -0.63 3.19
CA MET A 27 0.72 -0.27 4.56
C MET A 27 -0.35 -1.21 5.10
N ALA A 28 -0.12 -1.69 6.33
CA ALA A 28 -1.06 -2.54 7.06
C ALA A 28 -1.85 -1.79 8.15
N GLY A 29 -1.64 -0.48 8.32
CA GLY A 29 -2.38 0.33 9.30
C GLY A 29 -3.76 0.74 8.77
N CYS A 30 -4.73 0.93 9.66
CA CYS A 30 -6.12 1.23 9.27
C CYS A 30 -6.32 2.68 8.82
N HIS A 31 -7.15 2.88 7.80
CA HIS A 31 -7.55 4.20 7.27
C HIS A 31 -6.42 5.14 6.81
N LEU A 32 -5.20 4.63 6.63
CA LEU A 32 -4.06 5.43 6.17
C LEU A 32 -4.20 5.94 4.73
N GLY A 33 -5.06 5.30 3.93
CA GLY A 33 -5.37 5.70 2.55
C GLY A 33 -6.59 6.62 2.43
N ALA A 34 -7.08 7.21 3.52
CA ALA A 34 -8.19 8.17 3.43
C ALA A 34 -7.79 9.36 2.54
N GLU A 35 -8.74 9.85 1.74
CA GLU A 35 -8.48 10.86 0.70
C GLU A 35 -8.29 12.28 1.25
N ILE A 36 -8.38 12.46 2.57
CA ILE A 36 -8.30 13.75 3.25
C ILE A 36 -7.50 13.66 4.56
N GLY A 37 -7.09 14.83 5.07
CA GLY A 37 -6.51 14.96 6.40
C GLY A 37 -5.13 14.33 6.59
N GLN A 38 -4.81 13.98 7.83
CA GLN A 38 -3.50 13.49 8.25
C GLN A 38 -3.14 12.14 7.62
N ALA A 39 -4.11 11.26 7.42
CA ALA A 39 -3.90 9.96 6.76
C ALA A 39 -3.35 10.15 5.33
N LYS A 40 -3.99 11.02 4.53
CA LYS A 40 -3.50 11.38 3.19
C LYS A 40 -2.06 11.90 3.21
N ALA A 41 -1.77 12.83 4.12
CA ALA A 41 -0.45 13.42 4.25
C ALA A 41 0.61 12.39 4.66
N PHE A 42 0.25 11.45 5.54
CA PHE A 42 1.11 10.35 5.94
C PHE A 42 1.43 9.41 4.78
N ALA A 43 0.42 8.96 4.04
CA ALA A 43 0.61 8.06 2.89
C ALA A 43 1.44 8.71 1.78
N GLN A 44 1.13 9.96 1.43
CA GLN A 44 1.89 10.72 0.43
C GLN A 44 3.32 11.00 0.89
N GLY A 45 3.52 11.27 2.19
CA GLY A 45 4.83 11.48 2.80
C GLY A 45 5.75 10.27 2.61
N TRP A 46 5.24 9.06 2.86
CA TRP A 46 5.97 7.81 2.61
C TRP A 46 6.31 7.58 1.15
N ALA A 47 5.37 7.84 0.23
CA ALA A 47 5.65 7.72 -1.21
C ALA A 47 6.78 8.67 -1.64
N ASN A 48 6.76 9.92 -1.17
CA ASN A 48 7.77 10.93 -1.49
C ASN A 48 9.14 10.54 -0.90
N LEU A 49 9.17 10.18 0.38
CA LEU A 49 10.38 9.79 1.11
C LEU A 49 11.07 8.59 0.45
N ASN A 50 10.29 7.54 0.17
CA ASN A 50 10.83 6.32 -0.38
C ASN A 50 11.03 6.37 -1.89
N LYS A 51 10.62 7.47 -2.55
CA LYS A 51 10.65 7.65 -4.02
C LYS A 51 10.04 6.45 -4.76
N SER A 52 8.95 5.92 -4.22
CA SER A 52 8.22 4.79 -4.77
C SER A 52 6.73 4.88 -4.48
N SER A 53 5.93 4.00 -5.07
CA SER A 53 4.51 3.90 -4.76
C SER A 53 4.29 3.45 -3.31
N ALA A 54 3.37 4.11 -2.62
CA ALA A 54 2.82 3.68 -1.34
C ALA A 54 1.36 3.26 -1.50
N TYR A 55 1.02 2.06 -1.03
CA TYR A 55 -0.32 1.49 -1.07
C TYR A 55 -0.92 1.56 0.33
N ALA A 56 -1.88 2.45 0.52
CA ALA A 56 -2.46 2.74 1.82
C ALA A 56 -3.97 2.39 1.84
N PRO A 57 -4.46 1.67 2.85
CA PRO A 57 -5.85 1.23 2.91
C PRO A 57 -6.78 2.35 3.40
N ASN A 58 -7.88 2.57 2.69
CA ASN A 58 -9.06 3.25 3.21
C ASN A 58 -10.00 2.20 3.82
N GLY A 59 -9.85 1.97 5.12
CA GLY A 59 -10.51 0.92 5.89
C GLY A 59 -9.53 0.10 6.73
N PHE A 60 -10.00 -1.02 7.25
CA PHE A 60 -9.26 -1.96 8.09
C PHE A 60 -8.68 -3.10 7.26
N VAL A 61 -7.36 -3.29 7.34
CA VAL A 61 -6.67 -4.41 6.68
C VAL A 61 -6.96 -5.71 7.42
N ARG A 62 -7.29 -6.75 6.65
CA ARG A 62 -7.63 -8.08 7.13
C ARG A 62 -6.61 -9.08 6.61
N TYR A 63 -5.89 -9.66 7.56
CA TYR A 63 -5.02 -10.80 7.31
C TYR A 63 -5.85 -12.08 7.21
N PRO A 64 -5.44 -13.05 6.36
CA PRO A 64 -6.10 -14.35 6.29
C PRO A 64 -5.93 -15.10 7.61
N LYS A 65 -7.03 -15.65 8.15
CA LYS A 65 -7.04 -16.35 9.44
C LYS A 65 -6.20 -17.63 9.48
N ASN A 66 -6.02 -18.29 8.34
CA ASN A 66 -5.39 -19.61 8.22
C ASN A 66 -4.11 -19.57 7.37
N TYR A 67 -3.34 -18.49 7.46
CA TYR A 67 -2.08 -18.37 6.71
C TYR A 67 -1.06 -19.40 7.20
N LYS A 68 -0.40 -20.08 6.27
CA LYS A 68 0.79 -20.88 6.53
C LYS A 68 2.00 -20.23 5.87
N PRO A 69 3.17 -20.20 6.53
CA PRO A 69 4.39 -19.72 5.90
C PRO A 69 4.67 -20.48 4.60
N GLY A 70 4.85 -19.75 3.49
CA GLY A 70 5.09 -20.32 2.17
C GLY A 70 3.85 -20.41 1.27
N ASP A 71 2.65 -20.11 1.78
CA ASP A 71 1.44 -19.96 0.98
C ASP A 71 1.27 -18.52 0.46
N ASP A 72 0.40 -18.32 -0.52
CA ASP A 72 -0.02 -16.98 -0.95
C ASP A 72 -0.80 -16.27 0.17
N MET A 73 -0.41 -15.04 0.50
CA MET A 73 -1.10 -14.19 1.47
C MET A 73 -1.98 -13.17 0.76
N THR A 74 -3.31 -13.34 0.84
CA THR A 74 -4.26 -12.34 0.32
C THR A 74 -4.77 -11.44 1.44
N LEU A 75 -4.40 -10.16 1.38
CA LEU A 75 -4.91 -9.11 2.23
C LEU A 75 -6.22 -8.56 1.63
N ARG A 76 -7.21 -8.27 2.49
CA ARG A 76 -8.44 -7.52 2.11
C ARG A 76 -8.66 -6.29 2.98
N VAL A 77 -9.42 -5.30 2.50
CA VAL A 77 -9.85 -4.14 3.32
C VAL A 77 -11.37 -4.15 3.51
N SER A 78 -11.82 -3.89 4.73
CA SER A 78 -13.23 -3.64 5.08
C SER A 78 -13.39 -2.23 5.66
N MET A 79 -14.54 -1.58 5.45
CA MET A 79 -14.77 -0.25 6.02
C MET A 79 -14.96 -0.27 7.54
N GLY A 80 -15.52 -1.35 8.08
CA GLY A 80 -15.67 -1.55 9.52
C GLY A 80 -14.62 -2.48 10.10
N GLU A 81 -14.43 -2.36 11.41
CA GLU A 81 -13.66 -3.30 12.20
C GLU A 81 -14.27 -4.71 12.10
N ASN A 82 -13.43 -5.73 12.28
CA ASN A 82 -13.85 -7.13 12.26
C ASN A 82 -14.47 -7.65 10.96
N GLY A 83 -14.34 -6.92 9.84
CA GLY A 83 -14.93 -7.31 8.56
C GLY A 83 -16.40 -6.88 8.43
N THR A 84 -16.84 -5.95 9.26
CA THR A 84 -18.18 -5.35 9.15
C THR A 84 -18.20 -4.21 8.13
N GLY A 85 -19.39 -3.81 7.71
CA GLY A 85 -19.58 -2.73 6.74
C GLY A 85 -19.28 -3.13 5.29
N GLY A 86 -19.21 -2.11 4.42
CA GLY A 86 -18.90 -2.29 3.01
C GLY A 86 -17.44 -2.67 2.74
N ALA A 87 -17.14 -3.01 1.49
CA ALA A 87 -15.77 -3.22 1.05
C ALA A 87 -14.96 -1.92 1.17
N GLY A 88 -13.79 -1.99 1.79
CA GLY A 88 -12.80 -0.93 1.70
C GLY A 88 -11.82 -1.20 0.56
N VAL A 89 -10.88 -0.30 0.35
CA VAL A 89 -9.92 -0.36 -0.76
C VAL A 89 -8.53 0.10 -0.34
N TRP A 90 -7.49 -0.32 -1.06
CA TRP A 90 -6.21 0.36 -1.08
C TRP A 90 -6.20 1.46 -2.14
N GLN A 91 -5.56 2.56 -1.76
CA GLN A 91 -5.26 3.69 -2.60
C GLN A 91 -3.75 3.74 -2.87
N ARG A 92 -3.37 4.00 -4.12
CA ARG A 92 -1.95 4.13 -4.51
C ARG A 92 -1.54 5.58 -4.51
N PHE A 93 -0.47 5.91 -3.80
CA PHE A 93 0.15 7.23 -3.78
C PHE A 93 1.48 7.16 -4.52
N SER A 94 1.64 7.99 -5.55
CA SER A 94 2.90 8.08 -6.30
C SER A 94 3.79 9.21 -5.79
N PRO A 95 5.13 9.10 -5.92
CA PRO A 95 6.04 10.17 -5.55
C PRO A 95 5.72 11.49 -6.28
N GLY A 96 5.80 12.61 -5.57
CA GLY A 96 5.47 13.95 -6.09
C GLY A 96 3.97 14.24 -6.21
N GLY A 97 3.10 13.29 -5.83
CA GLY A 97 1.65 13.46 -5.84
C GLY A 97 1.11 14.31 -4.69
N THR A 98 -0.18 14.61 -4.77
CA THR A 98 -0.94 15.33 -3.74
C THR A 98 -2.07 14.50 -3.14
N GLY A 99 -2.10 13.19 -3.44
CA GLY A 99 -3.20 12.29 -3.09
C GLY A 99 -3.14 10.95 -3.84
N PRO A 100 -4.19 10.14 -3.71
CA PRO A 100 -4.34 8.88 -4.44
C PRO A 100 -4.23 9.06 -5.95
N THR A 101 -3.75 8.02 -6.63
CA THR A 101 -3.54 7.96 -8.07
C THR A 101 -3.95 6.58 -8.58
N GLY A 102 -4.53 6.55 -9.78
CA GLY A 102 -4.93 5.29 -10.42
C GLY A 102 -6.14 4.63 -9.77
N PRO A 103 -6.50 3.42 -10.24
CA PRO A 103 -7.69 2.71 -9.79
C PRO A 103 -7.54 2.18 -8.36
N ALA A 104 -8.65 2.18 -7.63
CA ALA A 104 -8.72 1.62 -6.29
C ALA A 104 -8.52 0.10 -6.31
N ILE A 105 -7.79 -0.44 -5.33
CA ILE A 105 -7.42 -1.85 -5.24
C ILE A 105 -8.26 -2.52 -4.14
N ARG A 106 -8.96 -3.60 -4.47
CA ARG A 106 -9.82 -4.35 -3.55
C ARG A 106 -9.08 -5.43 -2.76
N SER A 107 -8.06 -6.04 -3.34
CA SER A 107 -7.22 -7.03 -2.67
C SER A 107 -5.78 -6.98 -3.17
N ILE A 108 -4.85 -7.29 -2.26
CA ILE A 108 -3.43 -7.44 -2.56
C ILE A 108 -3.04 -8.86 -2.15
N THR A 109 -2.55 -9.64 -3.10
CA THR A 109 -2.03 -10.99 -2.86
C THR A 109 -0.52 -10.96 -2.98
N ILE A 110 0.18 -11.26 -1.88
CA ILE A 110 1.62 -11.52 -1.88
C ILE A 110 1.77 -13.01 -2.11
N LYS A 111 2.33 -13.39 -3.27
CA LYS A 111 2.52 -14.77 -3.65
C LYS A 111 3.75 -15.37 -2.98
N ALA A 112 3.76 -16.69 -2.83
CA ALA A 112 4.88 -17.44 -2.28
C ALA A 112 6.21 -17.19 -3.03
N ASP A 113 6.12 -16.89 -4.33
CA ASP A 113 7.28 -16.58 -5.18
C ASP A 113 7.79 -15.13 -5.04
N GLY A 114 7.19 -14.35 -4.12
CA GLY A 114 7.54 -12.94 -3.88
C GLY A 114 6.92 -11.96 -4.88
N SER A 115 6.12 -12.41 -5.85
CA SER A 115 5.34 -11.52 -6.70
C SER A 115 4.11 -11.00 -5.98
N ILE A 116 3.63 -9.82 -6.39
CA ILE A 116 2.45 -9.20 -5.82
C ILE A 116 1.38 -9.13 -6.91
N SER A 117 0.14 -9.46 -6.55
CA SER A 117 -1.02 -9.32 -7.44
C SER A 117 -2.06 -8.38 -6.84
N TYR A 118 -2.59 -7.48 -7.65
CA TYR A 118 -3.67 -6.56 -7.28
C TYR A 118 -4.95 -7.00 -7.94
N GLN A 119 -6.06 -6.95 -7.21
CA GLN A 119 -7.40 -6.99 -7.78
C GLN A 119 -8.01 -5.60 -7.64
N PHE A 120 -8.41 -4.98 -8.74
CA PHE A 120 -9.00 -3.64 -8.71
C PHE A 120 -10.48 -3.67 -8.28
N ALA A 121 -10.97 -2.54 -7.74
CA ALA A 121 -12.32 -2.43 -7.18
C ALA A 121 -13.40 -2.08 -8.23
N GLU A 122 -13.01 -1.50 -9.37
CA GLU A 122 -13.93 -1.09 -10.43
C GLU A 122 -14.53 -2.30 -11.17
N PRO A 123 -15.83 -2.27 -11.54
CA PRO A 123 -16.46 -3.28 -12.37
C PRO A 123 -15.98 -3.17 -13.83
N GLU A 124 -16.03 -4.29 -14.57
CA GLU A 124 -15.71 -4.30 -16.00
C GLU A 124 -16.73 -3.49 -16.79
N LEU A 125 -16.38 -2.25 -17.13
CA LEU A 125 -17.10 -1.47 -18.12
C LEU A 125 -16.42 -1.66 -19.47
N GLU A 126 -16.73 -2.76 -20.18
CA GLU A 126 -16.51 -3.07 -21.62
C GLU A 126 -15.20 -2.60 -22.32
N SER A 127 -14.21 -2.11 -21.59
CA SER A 127 -13.07 -1.37 -22.09
C SER A 127 -11.89 -1.65 -21.19
N ARG A 128 -11.07 -2.63 -21.58
CA ARG A 128 -9.61 -2.78 -21.32
C ARG A 128 -9.04 -2.51 -19.91
N ILE A 129 -9.83 -2.33 -18.86
CA ILE A 129 -9.34 -2.12 -17.48
C ILE A 129 -8.90 -3.48 -16.95
N ARG A 130 -7.61 -3.58 -16.58
CA ARG A 130 -7.03 -4.83 -16.06
C ARG A 130 -7.75 -5.21 -14.78
N ARG A 131 -8.42 -6.36 -14.75
CA ARG A 131 -9.09 -6.90 -13.55
C ARG A 131 -8.08 -7.31 -12.46
N MET A 132 -6.87 -7.67 -12.91
CA MET A 132 -5.77 -8.11 -12.08
C MET A 132 -4.44 -7.65 -12.68
N GLU A 133 -3.51 -7.23 -11.86
CA GLU A 133 -2.14 -6.92 -12.27
C GLU A 133 -1.17 -7.67 -11.36
N THR A 134 -0.19 -8.37 -11.95
CA THR A 134 0.88 -9.05 -11.20
C THR A 134 2.20 -8.35 -11.48
N VAL A 135 2.88 -7.92 -10.42
CA VAL A 135 4.20 -7.28 -10.49
C VAL A 135 5.19 -8.14 -9.72
N LYS A 136 6.35 -8.43 -10.33
CA LYS A 136 7.49 -8.99 -9.60
C LYS A 136 8.22 -7.86 -8.91
N VAL A 137 8.30 -7.92 -7.58
CA VAL A 137 9.11 -6.97 -6.81
C VAL A 137 10.58 -7.30 -7.06
N LYS A 138 11.34 -6.35 -7.61
CA LYS A 138 12.81 -6.47 -7.66
C LYS A 138 13.34 -6.37 -6.22
N GLN A 139 14.00 -7.42 -5.73
CA GLN A 139 14.66 -7.43 -4.41
C GLN A 139 15.90 -6.53 -4.38
#